data_AF-A0A9X2BYZ1-F1
#
_entry.id   AF-A0A9X2BYZ1-F1
#
_cell.length_a   1.000
_cell.length_b   1.000
_cell.length_c   1.000
_cell.angle_alpha   90.00
_cell.angle_beta   90.00
_cell.angle_gamma   90.00
#
_symmetry.space_group_name_H-M   'P 1'
#
loop_
_entity.id
_entity.type
_entity.pdbx_description
1 polymer ?
#
loop_
_entity_poly.entity_id
_entity_poly.type
_entity_poly.pdbx_seq_one_letter_code
_entity_poly.pdbx_strand_id
1 'polypeptide(L)'
;MPDLIVHGGRPLSGRITPSANKNAVLPILSATLLTREPVTLRGVPDITDVRKILAVFRELGSRVEGELKDGVLRIHHEHTNFDPAVNKLPEEMRSSVMLVPPLLARFGSARIENDVQGCTLGVREIDPHVEVFEGFGAQVERGPGALIVHARRPLHAHRRWLDYASVTTTENFVLCAALADGESELTNAASEPHVQEFCEFMRRMGAKVEGCGTSRLTVTGVDELHGVDFTFVEDFHEVVTFLALGAITGGNVEVKNSAPQFFPLLDRSFAKMGVEVTHEGGWSRAFVPNGLKVREPFTRNMLQKIEAAPWPYFPVDLLPIFIALGVRAEGQMMFWNKVYDGALGWTSELSKFGAHAFQSDPHRVITFGGKKLVPAEVDSPYIIRVAIALLMLASSIEGKSTIYNGTPIRRAHPRFVENLVSLGANIEWVGADA
;
A
#
# COMPACT_ATOMS: atom_id res chain seq x y z
N MET A 1 -7.03 -16.59 15.70
CA MET A 1 -6.38 -16.19 14.43
C MET A 1 -5.18 -17.09 14.24
N PRO A 2 -4.84 -17.52 13.01
CA PRO A 2 -3.68 -18.37 12.78
C PRO A 2 -2.37 -17.65 13.12
N ASP A 3 -1.47 -18.42 13.73
CA ASP A 3 -0.12 -18.04 14.13
C ASP A 3 0.91 -18.54 13.11
N LEU A 4 2.12 -18.00 13.18
CA LEU A 4 3.24 -18.42 12.33
C LEU A 4 4.36 -18.99 13.18
N ILE A 5 4.79 -20.21 12.86
CA ILE A 5 6.04 -20.78 13.38
C ILE A 5 7.12 -20.60 12.32
N VAL A 6 8.25 -20.03 12.73
CA VAL A 6 9.37 -19.69 11.85
C VAL A 6 10.62 -20.38 12.38
N HIS A 7 11.22 -21.23 11.54
CA HIS A 7 12.52 -21.83 11.79
C HIS A 7 13.59 -21.06 11.00
N GLY A 8 14.16 -20.04 11.64
CA GLY A 8 15.07 -19.10 11.00
C GLY A 8 16.52 -19.57 10.93
N GLY A 9 17.38 -18.70 10.40
CA GLY A 9 18.82 -18.92 10.24
C GLY A 9 19.23 -19.44 8.86
N ARG A 10 18.27 -19.67 7.96
CA ARG A 10 18.54 -20.11 6.57
C ARG A 10 18.60 -18.91 5.62
N PRO A 11 19.67 -18.76 4.81
CA PRO A 11 19.70 -17.79 3.73
C PRO A 11 18.62 -18.06 2.70
N LEU A 12 17.86 -17.02 2.32
CA LEU A 12 16.84 -17.14 1.28
C LEU A 12 17.47 -17.01 -0.12
N SER A 13 17.08 -17.85 -1.07
CA SER A 13 17.60 -17.75 -2.42
C SER A 13 16.59 -18.17 -3.48
N GLY A 14 16.61 -17.46 -4.61
CA GLY A 14 15.77 -17.75 -5.76
C GLY A 14 15.28 -16.48 -6.44
N ARG A 15 14.30 -16.67 -7.32
CA ARG A 15 13.64 -15.60 -8.06
C ARG A 15 12.19 -15.49 -7.63
N ILE A 16 11.70 -14.27 -7.45
CA ILE A 16 10.31 -14.00 -7.13
C ILE A 16 9.73 -12.92 -8.03
N THR A 17 8.48 -13.11 -8.44
CA THR A 17 7.70 -12.08 -9.12
C THR A 17 6.66 -11.55 -8.14
N PRO A 18 6.77 -10.29 -7.72
CA PRO A 18 5.78 -9.68 -6.85
C PRO A 18 4.39 -9.61 -7.50
N SER A 19 3.37 -9.53 -6.66
CA SER A 19 2.02 -9.16 -7.05
C SER A 19 1.94 -7.68 -7.44
N ALA A 20 0.85 -7.27 -8.08
CA ALA A 20 0.60 -5.86 -8.35
C ALA A 20 0.26 -5.09 -7.08
N ASN A 21 0.57 -3.79 -7.06
CA ASN A 21 0.30 -2.95 -5.91
C ASN A 21 -1.21 -2.82 -5.66
N LYS A 22 -1.69 -3.37 -4.53
CA LYS A 22 -3.09 -3.21 -4.11
C LYS A 22 -3.55 -1.74 -4.15
N ASN A 23 -2.70 -0.81 -3.71
CA ASN A 23 -3.04 0.61 -3.66
C ASN A 23 -3.16 1.24 -5.06
N ALA A 24 -2.64 0.62 -6.12
CA ALA A 24 -2.95 1.00 -7.50
C ALA A 24 -4.20 0.28 -8.03
N VAL A 25 -4.36 -1.00 -7.69
CA VAL A 25 -5.47 -1.85 -8.15
C VAL A 25 -6.83 -1.32 -7.70
N LEU A 26 -6.97 -0.92 -6.44
CA LEU A 26 -8.27 -0.49 -5.90
C LEU A 26 -8.82 0.82 -6.51
N PRO A 27 -8.04 1.91 -6.66
CA PRO A 27 -8.53 3.11 -7.36
C PRO A 27 -8.75 2.85 -8.86
N ILE A 28 -7.92 2.05 -9.51
CA ILE A 28 -8.10 1.67 -10.93
C ILE A 28 -9.39 0.86 -11.13
N LEU A 29 -9.66 -0.13 -10.27
CA LEU A 29 -10.93 -0.86 -10.27
C LEU A 29 -12.10 0.11 -10.10
N SER A 30 -12.00 1.05 -9.15
CA SER A 30 -13.05 2.05 -8.92
C SER A 30 -13.26 2.95 -10.15
N ALA A 31 -12.19 3.37 -10.83
CA ALA A 31 -12.26 4.16 -12.06
C ALA A 31 -12.94 3.43 -13.22
N THR A 32 -12.86 2.09 -13.29
CA THR A 32 -13.54 1.34 -14.36
C THR A 32 -15.04 1.64 -14.43
N LEU A 33 -15.66 1.96 -13.28
CA LEU A 33 -17.07 2.34 -13.24
C LEU A 33 -17.37 3.57 -14.08
N LEU A 34 -16.42 4.49 -14.33
CA LEU A 34 -16.65 5.75 -15.06
C LEU A 34 -16.96 5.56 -16.55
N THR A 35 -16.68 4.39 -17.13
CA THR A 35 -16.98 4.11 -18.53
C THR A 35 -18.07 3.05 -18.69
N ARG A 36 -18.80 3.11 -19.80
CA ARG A 36 -19.69 2.04 -20.25
C ARG A 36 -19.00 1.05 -21.19
N GLU A 37 -17.82 1.37 -21.71
CA GLU A 37 -17.09 0.48 -22.60
C GLU A 37 -16.38 -0.65 -21.81
N PRO A 38 -16.05 -1.79 -22.45
CA PRO A 38 -15.32 -2.87 -21.80
C PRO A 38 -13.90 -2.47 -21.38
N VAL A 39 -13.50 -2.82 -20.16
CA VAL A 39 -12.13 -2.66 -19.63
C VAL A 39 -11.52 -4.04 -19.36
N THR A 40 -10.26 -4.24 -19.76
CA THR A 40 -9.47 -5.42 -19.42
C THR A 40 -8.34 -5.03 -18.49
N LEU A 41 -8.26 -5.68 -17.32
CA LEU A 41 -7.20 -5.49 -16.33
C LEU A 41 -6.36 -6.77 -16.20
N ARG A 42 -5.04 -6.64 -16.23
CA ARG A 42 -4.07 -7.76 -16.18
C ARG A 42 -3.09 -7.60 -15.03
N GLY A 43 -2.80 -8.68 -14.32
CA GLY A 43 -1.98 -8.68 -13.11
C GLY A 43 -2.75 -8.39 -11.83
N VAL A 44 -4.09 -8.53 -11.83
CA VAL A 44 -4.93 -8.23 -10.66
C VAL A 44 -4.67 -9.28 -9.56
N PRO A 45 -4.28 -8.87 -8.33
CA PRO A 45 -4.04 -9.81 -7.24
C PRO A 45 -5.34 -10.35 -6.68
N ASP A 46 -5.34 -11.64 -6.33
CA ASP A 46 -6.49 -12.29 -5.70
C ASP A 46 -6.54 -12.02 -4.19
N ILE A 47 -7.14 -10.89 -3.82
CA ILE A 47 -7.25 -10.43 -2.43
C ILE A 47 -8.68 -10.05 -2.06
N THR A 48 -8.98 -10.07 -0.76
CA THR A 48 -10.33 -9.84 -0.22
C THR A 48 -10.94 -8.51 -0.68
N ASP A 49 -10.16 -7.42 -0.68
CA ASP A 49 -10.66 -6.09 -1.06
C ASP A 49 -11.10 -6.05 -2.55
N VAL A 50 -10.36 -6.71 -3.44
CA VAL A 50 -10.73 -6.85 -4.86
C VAL A 50 -12.01 -7.66 -5.00
N ARG A 51 -12.12 -8.81 -4.32
CA ARG A 51 -13.33 -9.64 -4.33
C ARG A 51 -14.57 -8.87 -3.86
N LYS A 52 -14.43 -8.05 -2.82
CA LYS A 52 -15.50 -7.18 -2.30
C LYS A 52 -15.97 -6.15 -3.35
N ILE A 53 -15.05 -5.48 -4.04
CA ILE A 53 -15.40 -4.53 -5.11
C ILE A 53 -16.10 -5.25 -6.28
N LEU A 54 -15.59 -6.42 -6.71
CA LEU A 54 -16.22 -7.18 -7.78
C LEU A 54 -17.61 -7.71 -7.41
N ALA A 55 -17.86 -8.01 -6.13
CA ALA A 55 -19.20 -8.37 -5.65
C ALA A 55 -20.18 -7.19 -5.81
N VAL A 56 -19.77 -5.98 -5.41
CA VAL A 56 -20.56 -4.76 -5.62
C VAL A 56 -20.81 -4.55 -7.11
N PHE A 57 -19.79 -4.68 -7.97
CA PHE A 57 -19.99 -4.52 -9.41
C PHE A 57 -21.06 -5.46 -9.96
N ARG A 58 -21.07 -6.72 -9.55
CA ARG A 58 -22.11 -7.69 -9.95
C ARG A 58 -23.49 -7.31 -9.40
N GLU A 59 -23.58 -6.85 -8.16
CA GLU A 59 -24.84 -6.37 -7.57
C GLU A 59 -25.42 -5.18 -8.33
N LEU A 60 -24.55 -4.26 -8.79
CA LEU A 60 -24.96 -3.14 -9.63
C LEU A 60 -25.35 -3.55 -11.05
N GLY A 61 -25.15 -4.81 -11.46
CA GLY A 61 -25.47 -5.32 -12.80
C GLY A 61 -24.30 -5.35 -13.79
N SER A 62 -23.06 -5.19 -13.32
CA SER A 62 -21.87 -5.25 -14.18
C SER A 62 -21.57 -6.68 -14.60
N ARG A 63 -21.11 -6.87 -15.84
CA ARG A 63 -20.54 -8.15 -16.30
C ARG A 63 -19.06 -8.18 -15.93
N VAL A 64 -18.69 -9.14 -15.08
CA VAL A 64 -17.31 -9.37 -14.64
C VAL A 64 -16.89 -10.78 -15.06
N GLU A 65 -15.92 -10.89 -15.96
CA GLU A 65 -15.42 -12.16 -16.49
C GLU A 65 -13.95 -12.37 -16.15
N GLY A 66 -13.57 -13.65 -16.06
CA GLY A 66 -12.22 -14.08 -15.67
C GLY A 66 -12.16 -14.53 -14.22
N GLU A 67 -11.14 -15.32 -13.91
CA GLU A 67 -10.85 -15.80 -12.57
C GLU A 67 -9.69 -14.99 -11.99
N LEU A 68 -9.83 -14.50 -10.76
CA LEU A 68 -8.76 -13.72 -10.10
C LEU A 68 -7.44 -14.48 -9.98
N LYS A 69 -7.50 -15.81 -9.86
CA LYS A 69 -6.31 -16.69 -9.82
C LYS A 69 -5.46 -16.59 -11.10
N ASP A 70 -6.09 -16.25 -12.23
CA ASP A 70 -5.44 -16.10 -13.53
C ASP A 70 -4.95 -14.65 -13.75
N GLY A 71 -5.28 -13.74 -12.84
CA GLY A 71 -4.83 -12.34 -12.83
C GLY A 71 -5.42 -11.47 -13.94
N VAL A 72 -6.39 -11.96 -14.72
CA VAL A 72 -7.02 -11.22 -15.81
C VAL A 72 -8.51 -11.05 -15.55
N LEU A 73 -8.98 -9.80 -15.54
CA LEU A 73 -10.38 -9.43 -15.40
C LEU A 73 -10.86 -8.66 -16.62
N ARG A 74 -12.05 -9.00 -17.11
CA ARG A 74 -12.79 -8.19 -18.09
C ARG A 74 -14.05 -7.66 -17.42
N ILE A 75 -14.20 -6.34 -17.41
CA ILE A 75 -15.25 -5.64 -16.68
C ILE A 75 -16.05 -4.79 -17.67
N HIS A 76 -17.38 -4.89 -17.62
CA HIS A 76 -18.27 -4.12 -18.47
C HIS A 76 -19.47 -3.61 -17.67
N HIS A 77 -19.62 -2.28 -17.60
CA HIS A 77 -20.64 -1.60 -16.79
C HIS A 77 -21.82 -1.04 -17.60
N GLU A 78 -22.16 -1.72 -18.70
CA GLU A 78 -23.15 -1.28 -19.71
C GLU A 78 -24.53 -0.97 -19.10
N HIS A 79 -25.07 -1.91 -18.32
CA HIS A 79 -26.43 -1.88 -17.79
C HIS A 79 -26.46 -1.80 -16.26
N THR A 80 -25.60 -0.97 -15.67
CA THR A 80 -25.54 -0.83 -14.21
C THR A 80 -26.56 0.16 -13.66
N ASN A 81 -27.11 -0.13 -12.49
CA ASN A 81 -27.96 0.77 -11.71
C ASN A 81 -27.45 0.87 -10.27
N PHE A 82 -27.72 2.00 -9.60
CA PHE A 82 -27.41 2.22 -8.19
C PHE A 82 -28.55 2.95 -7.51
N ASP A 83 -29.00 2.43 -6.37
CA ASP A 83 -29.96 3.06 -5.47
C ASP A 83 -29.34 3.13 -4.05
N PRO A 84 -29.09 4.34 -3.49
CA PRO A 84 -28.49 4.49 -2.17
C PRO A 84 -29.37 3.95 -1.01
N ALA A 85 -30.65 3.64 -1.26
CA ALA A 85 -31.53 3.00 -0.28
C ALA A 85 -31.37 1.47 -0.24
N VAL A 86 -30.88 0.85 -1.32
CA VAL A 86 -30.79 -0.61 -1.47
C VAL A 86 -29.35 -1.09 -1.53
N ASN A 87 -28.52 -0.43 -2.35
CA ASN A 87 -27.15 -0.83 -2.59
C ASN A 87 -26.23 -0.29 -1.50
N LYS A 88 -25.42 -1.19 -0.95
CA LYS A 88 -24.43 -0.88 0.09
C LYS A 88 -23.02 -1.00 -0.45
N LEU A 89 -22.14 -0.09 0.00
CA LEU A 89 -20.71 -0.25 -0.24
C LEU A 89 -20.11 -1.24 0.76
N PRO A 90 -18.95 -1.87 0.44
CA PRO A 90 -18.41 -2.89 1.30
C PRO A 90 -18.04 -2.34 2.68
N GLU A 91 -18.65 -2.91 3.71
CA GLU A 91 -18.34 -2.63 5.11
C GLU A 91 -16.94 -3.18 5.47
N GLU A 92 -16.32 -2.59 6.49
CA GLU A 92 -14.97 -2.94 6.97
C GLU A 92 -13.86 -2.82 5.91
N MET A 93 -14.11 -2.11 4.82
CA MET A 93 -13.15 -1.82 3.76
C MET A 93 -13.05 -0.31 3.58
N ARG A 94 -12.08 0.33 4.25
CA ARG A 94 -11.85 1.79 4.13
C ARG A 94 -11.76 2.27 2.67
N SER A 95 -11.18 1.44 1.80
CA SER A 95 -11.02 1.68 0.38
C SER A 95 -12.33 1.87 -0.39
N SER A 96 -13.49 1.54 0.21
CA SER A 96 -14.82 1.71 -0.40
C SER A 96 -15.15 3.16 -0.72
N VAL A 97 -14.54 4.13 -0.03
CA VAL A 97 -14.70 5.56 -0.31
C VAL A 97 -14.28 5.95 -1.74
N MET A 98 -13.44 5.14 -2.40
CA MET A 98 -13.05 5.35 -3.81
C MET A 98 -14.15 5.03 -4.81
N LEU A 99 -15.19 4.30 -4.41
CA LEU A 99 -16.37 4.06 -5.24
C LEU A 99 -17.31 5.27 -5.26
N VAL A 100 -17.18 6.21 -4.33
CA VAL A 100 -18.08 7.37 -4.25
C VAL A 100 -17.99 8.27 -5.48
N PRO A 101 -16.81 8.76 -5.91
CA PRO A 101 -16.72 9.59 -7.12
C PRO A 101 -17.37 9.00 -8.38
N PRO A 102 -17.08 7.74 -8.80
CA PRO A 102 -17.71 7.19 -9.99
C PRO A 102 -19.22 6.96 -9.84
N LEU A 103 -19.70 6.65 -8.63
CA LEU A 103 -21.14 6.54 -8.36
C LEU A 103 -21.82 7.92 -8.46
N LEU A 104 -21.21 8.98 -7.96
CA LEU A 104 -21.71 10.34 -8.12
C LEU A 104 -21.74 10.75 -9.60
N ALA A 105 -20.66 10.49 -10.34
CA ALA A 105 -20.61 10.82 -11.77
C ALA A 105 -21.68 10.08 -12.59
N ARG A 106 -22.00 8.81 -12.25
CA ARG A 106 -22.93 8.00 -13.06
C ARG A 106 -24.37 7.98 -12.60
N PHE A 107 -24.61 8.15 -11.31
CA PHE A 107 -25.93 7.98 -10.70
C PHE A 107 -26.38 9.23 -9.93
N GLY A 108 -25.47 10.17 -9.64
CA GLY A 108 -25.78 11.38 -8.87
C GLY A 108 -25.97 11.11 -7.37
N SER A 109 -25.64 9.91 -6.91
CA SER A 109 -25.74 9.53 -5.51
C SER A 109 -24.75 8.43 -5.13
N ALA A 110 -24.31 8.44 -3.88
CA ALA A 110 -23.50 7.40 -3.26
C ALA A 110 -23.85 7.29 -1.76
N ARG A 111 -23.42 6.19 -1.13
CA ARG A 111 -23.62 5.93 0.30
C ARG A 111 -22.32 5.43 0.92
N ILE A 112 -21.96 5.95 2.08
CA ILE A 112 -20.77 5.55 2.84
C ILE A 112 -21.22 5.02 4.20
N GLU A 113 -20.97 3.75 4.48
CA GLU A 113 -21.36 3.12 5.74
C GLU A 113 -20.51 3.64 6.91
N ASN A 114 -21.12 3.79 8.09
CA ASN A 114 -20.45 4.33 9.28
C ASN A 114 -19.40 3.37 9.89
N ASP A 115 -19.47 2.07 9.58
CA ASP A 115 -18.59 1.04 10.14
C ASP A 115 -17.26 0.92 9.39
N VAL A 116 -16.49 2.00 9.41
CA VAL A 116 -15.05 1.94 9.16
C VAL A 116 -14.37 1.72 10.51
N GLN A 117 -14.11 0.46 10.87
CA GLN A 117 -13.36 0.12 12.10
C GLN A 117 -12.10 1.00 12.24
N GLY A 118 -11.81 1.43 13.47
CA GLY A 118 -10.59 2.17 13.78
C GLY A 118 -9.34 1.38 13.39
N CYS A 119 -8.40 2.05 12.70
CA CYS A 119 -7.12 1.44 12.37
C CYS A 119 -6.16 1.60 13.56
N THR A 120 -5.47 0.53 13.98
CA THR A 120 -4.46 0.58 15.06
C THR A 120 -3.30 1.54 14.75
N LEU A 121 -3.12 1.93 13.47
CA LEU A 121 -2.14 2.94 13.06
C LEU A 121 -2.48 4.38 13.51
N GLY A 122 -3.74 4.64 13.88
CA GLY A 122 -4.25 5.97 14.25
C GLY A 122 -5.64 6.26 13.69
N VAL A 123 -6.28 7.33 14.19
CA VAL A 123 -7.52 7.86 13.60
C VAL A 123 -7.18 8.45 12.23
N ARG A 124 -7.95 8.08 11.22
CA ARG A 124 -7.77 8.60 9.87
C ARG A 124 -9.11 9.12 9.38
N GLU A 125 -9.18 10.43 9.25
CA GLU A 125 -10.38 11.22 8.96
C GLU A 125 -11.04 10.84 7.64
N ILE A 126 -12.35 11.02 7.57
CA ILE A 126 -13.12 10.95 6.32
C ILE A 126 -13.34 12.35 5.72
N ASP A 127 -13.20 13.37 6.55
CA ASP A 127 -13.45 14.78 6.27
C ASP A 127 -12.76 15.26 4.99
N PRO A 128 -11.47 14.97 4.71
CA PRO A 128 -10.84 15.40 3.45
C PRO A 128 -11.52 14.84 2.20
N HIS A 129 -12.15 13.66 2.28
CA HIS A 129 -12.91 13.10 1.16
C HIS A 129 -14.27 13.80 1.00
N VAL A 130 -14.96 14.05 2.11
CA VAL A 130 -16.22 14.78 2.15
C VAL A 130 -16.05 16.17 1.56
N GLU A 131 -15.01 16.90 1.97
CA GLU A 131 -14.68 18.23 1.46
C GLU A 131 -14.40 18.23 -0.05
N VAL A 132 -13.72 17.19 -0.56
CA VAL A 132 -13.55 17.01 -2.01
C VAL A 132 -14.91 16.86 -2.68
N PHE A 133 -15.78 15.96 -2.19
CA PHE A 133 -17.09 15.73 -2.80
C PHE A 133 -17.96 16.99 -2.79
N GLU A 134 -18.02 17.71 -1.67
CA GLU A 134 -18.74 18.97 -1.53
C GLU A 134 -18.16 20.05 -2.46
N GLY A 135 -16.84 20.12 -2.58
CA GLY A 135 -16.15 21.01 -3.50
C GLY A 135 -16.57 20.81 -4.96
N PHE A 136 -16.87 19.57 -5.36
CA PHE A 136 -17.40 19.21 -6.68
C PHE A 136 -18.93 19.38 -6.82
N GLY A 137 -19.58 19.95 -5.81
CA GLY A 137 -21.02 20.24 -5.81
C GLY A 137 -21.91 19.17 -5.17
N ALA A 138 -21.33 18.20 -4.46
CA ALA A 138 -22.11 17.23 -3.70
C ALA A 138 -22.68 17.84 -2.40
N GLN A 139 -23.78 17.26 -1.94
CA GLN A 139 -24.38 17.50 -0.64
C GLN A 139 -24.23 16.21 0.18
N VAL A 140 -23.70 16.33 1.39
CA VAL A 140 -23.48 15.19 2.28
C VAL A 140 -24.43 15.28 3.46
N GLU A 141 -25.28 14.26 3.59
CA GLU A 141 -26.26 14.16 4.66
C GLU A 141 -25.95 12.97 5.55
N ARG A 142 -26.07 13.17 6.86
CA ARG A 142 -25.87 12.10 7.84
C ARG A 142 -27.20 11.39 8.10
N GLY A 143 -27.32 10.16 7.61
CA GLY A 143 -28.46 9.29 7.88
C GLY A 143 -28.17 8.28 9.00
N PRO A 144 -29.16 7.46 9.36
CA PRO A 144 -28.96 6.33 10.27
C PRO A 144 -27.94 5.34 9.68
N GLY A 145 -26.78 5.21 10.33
CA GLY A 145 -25.75 4.23 9.96
C GLY A 145 -24.90 4.56 8.72
N ALA A 146 -25.09 5.71 8.07
CA ALA A 146 -24.28 6.11 6.92
C ALA A 146 -24.26 7.62 6.64
N LEU A 147 -23.32 8.02 5.81
CA LEU A 147 -23.37 9.27 5.05
C LEU A 147 -23.98 9.00 3.68
N ILE A 148 -24.99 9.78 3.31
CA ILE A 148 -25.52 9.79 1.95
C ILE A 148 -24.96 11.00 1.22
N VAL A 149 -24.46 10.78 0.02
CA VAL A 149 -23.86 11.82 -0.81
C VAL A 149 -24.70 11.97 -2.06
N HIS A 150 -25.20 13.17 -2.33
CA HIS A 150 -26.00 13.48 -3.51
C HIS A 150 -25.32 14.57 -4.32
N ALA A 151 -25.31 14.45 -5.65
CA ALA A 151 -24.76 15.49 -6.51
C ALA A 151 -25.61 15.66 -7.76
N ARG A 152 -25.76 16.91 -8.20
CA ARG A 152 -26.24 17.19 -9.55
C ARG A 152 -25.14 16.79 -10.53
N ARG A 153 -25.56 16.32 -11.70
CA ARG A 153 -24.65 15.92 -12.79
C ARG A 153 -24.76 16.90 -13.96
N PRO A 154 -23.66 17.23 -14.66
CA PRO A 154 -22.28 16.85 -14.32
C PRO A 154 -21.80 17.50 -13.00
N LEU A 155 -20.76 16.94 -12.40
CA LEU A 155 -20.08 17.57 -11.26
C LEU A 155 -19.45 18.88 -11.70
N HIS A 156 -19.14 19.80 -10.78
CA HIS A 156 -18.52 21.08 -11.12
C HIS A 156 -17.05 21.12 -10.75
N ALA A 157 -16.21 21.70 -11.61
CA ALA A 157 -14.78 21.81 -11.33
C ALA A 157 -14.50 22.54 -10.01
N HIS A 158 -13.44 22.09 -9.32
CA HIS A 158 -13.08 22.58 -8.00
C HIS A 158 -11.57 22.79 -7.87
N ARG A 159 -11.19 23.81 -7.09
CA ARG A 159 -9.79 24.04 -6.68
C ARG A 159 -9.65 23.80 -5.19
N ARG A 160 -8.76 22.88 -4.81
CA ARG A 160 -8.54 22.51 -3.40
C ARG A 160 -7.07 22.55 -3.04
N TRP A 161 -6.79 23.05 -1.86
CA TRP A 161 -5.53 22.85 -1.16
C TRP A 161 -5.75 21.83 -0.04
N LEU A 162 -5.02 20.71 -0.04
CA LEU A 162 -5.13 19.71 1.03
C LEU A 162 -4.21 20.07 2.20
N ASP A 163 -4.66 19.82 3.42
CA ASP A 163 -3.86 20.03 4.64
C ASP A 163 -2.63 19.11 4.69
N TYR A 164 -2.76 17.91 4.11
CA TYR A 164 -1.66 16.95 3.93
C TYR A 164 -1.84 16.17 2.63
N ALA A 165 -0.73 15.60 2.13
CA ALA A 165 -0.71 14.79 0.91
C ALA A 165 -1.38 13.43 1.13
N SER A 166 -2.71 13.42 1.17
CA SER A 166 -3.53 12.21 1.30
C SER A 166 -3.63 11.48 -0.04
N VAL A 167 -3.11 10.25 -0.10
CA VAL A 167 -3.16 9.36 -1.27
C VAL A 167 -4.57 9.20 -1.80
N THR A 168 -5.47 8.65 -0.98
CA THR A 168 -6.83 8.31 -1.42
C THR A 168 -7.69 9.55 -1.66
N THR A 169 -7.43 10.67 -0.97
CA THR A 169 -8.13 11.93 -1.26
C THR A 169 -7.70 12.50 -2.61
N THR A 170 -6.41 12.38 -2.95
CA THR A 170 -5.88 12.76 -4.28
C THR A 170 -6.51 11.92 -5.39
N GLU A 171 -6.60 10.60 -5.20
CA GLU A 171 -7.26 9.70 -6.15
C GLU A 171 -8.75 10.04 -6.32
N ASN A 172 -9.47 10.27 -5.21
CA ASN A 172 -10.87 10.71 -5.26
C ASN A 172 -11.07 12.03 -5.99
N PHE A 173 -10.17 13.00 -5.78
CA PHE A 173 -10.20 14.27 -6.49
C PHE A 173 -10.10 14.06 -8.00
N VAL A 174 -9.15 13.23 -8.46
CA VAL A 174 -8.97 12.93 -9.89
C VAL A 174 -10.21 12.21 -10.44
N LEU A 175 -10.77 11.25 -9.71
CA LEU A 175 -12.00 10.56 -10.12
C LEU A 175 -13.19 11.51 -10.27
N CYS A 176 -13.37 12.45 -9.34
CA CYS A 176 -14.41 13.49 -9.44
C CYS A 176 -14.16 14.43 -10.63
N ALA A 177 -12.92 14.90 -10.78
CA ALA A 177 -12.55 15.90 -11.76
C ALA A 177 -12.60 15.39 -13.21
N ALA A 178 -12.39 14.09 -13.43
CA ALA A 178 -12.27 13.53 -14.78
C ALA A 178 -13.50 13.76 -15.66
N LEU A 179 -14.71 13.79 -15.07
CA LEU A 179 -15.98 14.05 -15.78
C LEU A 179 -16.70 15.31 -15.26
N ALA A 180 -15.98 16.19 -14.54
CA ALA A 180 -16.55 17.44 -14.04
C ALA A 180 -16.56 18.52 -15.13
N ASP A 181 -17.49 19.47 -15.07
CA ASP A 181 -17.51 20.62 -15.96
C ASP A 181 -16.43 21.64 -15.56
N GLY A 182 -15.38 21.73 -16.37
CA GLY A 182 -14.29 22.71 -16.25
C GLY A 182 -12.92 22.13 -15.85
N GLU A 183 -12.03 23.02 -15.40
CA GLU A 183 -10.67 22.67 -14.94
C GLU A 183 -10.59 22.70 -13.43
N SER A 184 -10.14 21.58 -12.85
CA SER A 184 -9.94 21.40 -11.42
C SER A 184 -8.46 21.39 -11.08
N GLU A 185 -8.10 21.93 -9.92
CA GLU A 185 -6.71 21.95 -9.43
C GLU A 185 -6.62 21.45 -7.99
N LEU A 186 -5.67 20.55 -7.73
CA LEU A 186 -5.33 20.06 -6.41
C LEU A 186 -3.92 20.49 -6.05
N THR A 187 -3.77 21.23 -4.96
CA THR A 187 -2.46 21.54 -4.37
C THR A 187 -2.23 20.70 -3.13
N ASN A 188 -0.96 20.33 -2.89
CA ASN A 188 -0.52 19.35 -1.90
C ASN A 188 -1.02 17.93 -2.23
N ALA A 189 -1.03 17.60 -3.52
CA ALA A 189 -1.40 16.28 -4.02
C ALA A 189 -0.38 15.20 -3.62
N ALA A 190 -0.88 13.99 -3.38
CA ALA A 190 -0.08 12.80 -3.21
C ALA A 190 0.59 12.39 -4.52
N SER A 191 1.81 11.87 -4.45
CA SER A 191 2.67 11.64 -5.63
C SER A 191 3.29 10.25 -5.68
N GLU A 192 2.81 9.34 -4.84
CA GLU A 192 3.27 7.96 -4.70
C GLU A 192 3.24 7.21 -6.05
N PRO A 193 4.13 6.22 -6.26
CA PRO A 193 4.18 5.47 -7.52
C PRO A 193 2.83 4.87 -7.95
N HIS A 194 2.01 4.41 -7.01
CA HIS A 194 0.67 3.87 -7.30
C HIS A 194 -0.35 4.94 -7.70
N VAL A 195 -0.23 6.17 -7.17
CA VAL A 195 -1.03 7.32 -7.62
C VAL A 195 -0.64 7.69 -9.05
N GLN A 196 0.65 7.56 -9.39
CA GLN A 196 1.14 7.81 -10.75
C GLN A 196 0.64 6.75 -11.75
N GLU A 197 0.64 5.48 -11.36
CA GLU A 197 0.06 4.38 -12.15
C GLU A 197 -1.45 4.56 -12.36
N PHE A 198 -2.17 4.95 -11.31
CA PHE A 198 -3.59 5.30 -11.40
C PHE A 198 -3.84 6.48 -12.36
N CYS A 199 -3.07 7.56 -12.27
CA CYS A 199 -3.19 8.69 -13.20
C CYS A 199 -2.90 8.28 -14.65
N GLU A 200 -1.95 7.37 -14.87
CA GLU A 200 -1.66 6.81 -16.20
C GLU A 200 -2.85 5.98 -16.73
N PHE A 201 -3.47 5.17 -15.88
CA PHE A 201 -4.71 4.46 -16.23
C PHE A 201 -5.82 5.44 -16.63
N MET A 202 -6.05 6.49 -15.83
CA MET A 202 -7.03 7.54 -16.13
C MET A 202 -6.75 8.23 -17.47
N ARG A 203 -5.49 8.54 -17.78
CA ARG A 203 -5.09 9.12 -19.08
C ARG A 203 -5.38 8.18 -20.24
N ARG A 204 -5.14 6.87 -20.09
CA ARG A 204 -5.46 5.88 -21.13
C ARG A 204 -6.95 5.71 -21.35
N MET A 205 -7.77 5.97 -20.34
CA MET A 205 -9.23 6.07 -20.51
C MET A 205 -9.66 7.39 -21.19
N GLY A 206 -8.76 8.35 -21.39
CA GLY A 206 -9.05 9.64 -22.04
C GLY A 206 -9.09 10.84 -21.10
N ALA A 207 -8.84 10.67 -19.80
CA ALA A 207 -8.81 11.78 -18.86
C ALA A 207 -7.61 12.71 -19.13
N LYS A 208 -7.81 14.02 -18.98
CA LYS A 208 -6.74 15.03 -19.12
C LYS A 208 -6.18 15.38 -17.75
N VAL A 209 -5.17 14.61 -17.32
CA VAL A 209 -4.50 14.78 -16.02
C VAL A 209 -3.08 15.31 -16.22
N GLU A 210 -2.74 16.43 -15.61
CA GLU A 210 -1.41 17.06 -15.63
C GLU A 210 -0.80 17.16 -14.22
N GLY A 211 0.53 17.30 -14.15
CA GLY A 211 1.24 17.42 -12.87
C GLY A 211 1.40 16.11 -12.08
N CYS A 212 1.04 14.97 -12.67
CA CYS A 212 1.20 13.65 -12.07
C CYS A 212 2.64 13.41 -11.54
N GLY A 213 2.75 12.94 -10.30
CA GLY A 213 4.04 12.76 -9.61
C GLY A 213 4.59 14.04 -8.96
N THR A 214 3.82 15.13 -8.94
CA THR A 214 4.17 16.39 -8.26
C THR A 214 3.15 16.74 -7.16
N SER A 215 3.40 17.80 -6.40
CA SER A 215 2.47 18.29 -5.37
C SER A 215 1.30 19.11 -5.94
N ARG A 216 1.20 19.29 -7.26
CA ARG A 216 0.10 19.98 -7.93
C ARG A 216 -0.45 19.12 -9.06
N LEU A 217 -1.74 18.82 -9.03
CA LEU A 217 -2.45 18.17 -10.12
C LEU A 217 -3.45 19.14 -10.74
N THR A 218 -3.50 19.15 -12.07
CA THR A 218 -4.56 19.82 -12.83
C THR A 218 -5.32 18.77 -13.61
N VAL A 219 -6.64 18.78 -13.53
CA VAL A 219 -7.50 17.85 -14.25
C VAL A 219 -8.55 18.65 -15.02
N THR A 220 -8.51 18.56 -16.35
CA THR A 220 -9.56 19.13 -17.21
C THR A 220 -10.59 18.05 -17.46
N GLY A 221 -11.84 18.30 -17.04
CA GLY A 221 -12.89 17.33 -17.27
C GLY A 221 -13.20 17.10 -18.75
N VAL A 222 -13.65 15.89 -19.05
CA VAL A 222 -14.01 15.43 -20.40
C VAL A 222 -15.45 14.93 -20.42
N ASP A 223 -16.06 14.88 -21.60
CA ASP A 223 -17.45 14.44 -21.77
C ASP A 223 -17.63 12.95 -21.47
N GLU A 224 -16.63 12.14 -21.86
CA GLU A 224 -16.66 10.69 -21.70
C GLU A 224 -15.26 10.09 -21.51
N LEU A 225 -15.25 8.89 -20.93
CA LEU A 225 -14.07 8.05 -20.78
C LEU A 225 -14.29 6.70 -21.46
N HIS A 226 -13.22 6.11 -21.97
CA HIS A 226 -13.25 4.93 -22.83
C HIS A 226 -12.71 3.66 -22.16
N GLY A 227 -12.97 2.53 -22.80
CA GLY A 227 -12.44 1.23 -22.42
C GLY A 227 -10.94 1.15 -22.67
N VAL A 228 -10.24 0.31 -21.89
CA VAL A 228 -8.78 0.17 -21.97
C VAL A 228 -8.35 -1.26 -21.65
N ASP A 229 -7.26 -1.71 -22.28
CA ASP A 229 -6.49 -2.88 -21.84
C ASP A 229 -5.27 -2.40 -21.03
N PHE A 230 -5.27 -2.71 -19.74
CA PHE A 230 -4.28 -2.22 -18.78
C PHE A 230 -3.58 -3.37 -18.05
N THR A 231 -2.25 -3.28 -17.96
CA THR A 231 -1.41 -4.24 -17.22
C THR A 231 -0.75 -3.53 -16.06
N PHE A 232 -0.97 -4.02 -14.85
CA PHE A 232 -0.34 -3.49 -13.64
C PHE A 232 1.15 -3.79 -13.59
N VAL A 233 1.93 -2.89 -12.98
CA VAL A 233 3.32 -3.14 -12.62
C VAL A 233 3.45 -3.83 -11.26
N GLU A 234 4.64 -4.34 -10.95
CA GLU A 234 4.91 -5.02 -9.68
C GLU A 234 4.82 -4.06 -8.47
N ASP A 235 4.33 -4.53 -7.31
CA ASP A 235 4.29 -3.74 -6.09
C ASP A 235 5.71 -3.42 -5.60
N PHE A 236 6.12 -2.16 -5.77
CA PHE A 236 7.42 -1.70 -5.29
C PHE A 236 7.62 -1.95 -3.79
N HIS A 237 6.57 -1.99 -2.97
CA HIS A 237 6.71 -2.33 -1.56
C HIS A 237 7.12 -3.79 -1.38
N GLU A 238 6.52 -4.69 -2.14
CA GLU A 238 6.84 -6.12 -2.13
C GLU A 238 8.24 -6.36 -2.71
N VAL A 239 8.63 -5.64 -3.77
CA VAL A 239 10.01 -5.63 -4.28
C VAL A 239 11.00 -5.31 -3.17
N VAL A 240 10.83 -4.16 -2.48
CA VAL A 240 11.70 -3.76 -1.38
C VAL A 240 11.68 -4.76 -0.23
N THR A 241 10.52 -5.34 0.07
CA THR A 241 10.36 -6.34 1.14
C THR A 241 11.22 -7.57 0.86
N PHE A 242 11.16 -8.13 -0.36
CA PHE A 242 11.96 -9.30 -0.72
C PHE A 242 13.45 -8.99 -0.83
N LEU A 243 13.83 -7.80 -1.29
CA LEU A 243 15.23 -7.35 -1.27
C LEU A 243 15.76 -7.29 0.17
N ALA A 244 14.97 -6.75 1.12
CA ALA A 244 15.32 -6.69 2.53
C ALA A 244 15.41 -8.08 3.17
N LEU A 245 14.50 -9.00 2.83
CA LEU A 245 14.53 -10.40 3.26
C LEU A 245 15.78 -11.14 2.76
N GLY A 246 16.17 -10.94 1.51
CA GLY A 246 17.44 -11.45 0.99
C GLY A 246 18.64 -10.90 1.77
N ALA A 247 18.66 -9.59 1.98
CA ALA A 247 19.76 -8.91 2.69
C ALA A 247 19.90 -9.35 4.15
N ILE A 248 18.79 -9.45 4.91
CA ILE A 248 18.82 -9.75 6.34
C ILE A 248 19.13 -11.21 6.66
N THR A 249 18.80 -12.13 5.75
CA THR A 249 19.09 -13.56 5.88
C THR A 249 20.46 -13.95 5.32
N GLY A 250 21.19 -12.99 4.71
CA GLY A 250 22.46 -13.26 4.03
C GLY A 250 22.31 -14.08 2.75
N GLY A 251 21.12 -14.03 2.15
CA GLY A 251 20.73 -14.78 0.97
C GLY A 251 20.96 -14.05 -0.35
N ASN A 252 20.47 -14.65 -1.44
CA ASN A 252 20.51 -14.08 -2.79
C ASN A 252 19.13 -14.21 -3.44
N VAL A 253 18.31 -13.17 -3.22
CA VAL A 253 16.95 -13.07 -3.75
C VAL A 253 16.93 -12.08 -4.92
N GLU A 254 16.50 -12.56 -6.07
CA GLU A 254 16.21 -11.74 -7.25
C GLU A 254 14.72 -11.47 -7.34
N VAL A 255 14.36 -10.20 -7.52
CA VAL A 255 12.97 -9.77 -7.52
C VAL A 255 12.64 -9.09 -8.84
N LYS A 256 11.55 -9.51 -9.50
CA LYS A 256 11.08 -8.84 -10.72
C LYS A 256 10.77 -7.38 -10.41
N ASN A 257 11.28 -6.45 -11.23
CA ASN A 257 11.07 -5.02 -11.06
C ASN A 257 11.09 -4.32 -12.43
N SER A 258 9.92 -3.93 -12.92
CA SER A 258 9.78 -3.18 -14.16
C SER A 258 9.89 -1.66 -14.00
N ALA A 259 9.94 -1.15 -12.76
CA ALA A 259 9.92 0.28 -12.46
C ALA A 259 11.09 0.76 -11.58
N PRO A 260 12.37 0.49 -11.95
CA PRO A 260 13.54 0.88 -11.15
C PRO A 260 13.70 2.40 -11.01
N GLN A 261 13.04 3.21 -11.84
CA GLN A 261 13.05 4.68 -11.73
C GLN A 261 12.52 5.20 -10.38
N PHE A 262 11.73 4.41 -9.64
CA PHE A 262 11.24 4.78 -8.30
C PHE A 262 12.20 4.38 -7.17
N PHE A 263 13.28 3.65 -7.45
CA PHE A 263 14.18 3.08 -6.43
C PHE A 263 15.33 3.96 -5.93
N PRO A 264 15.76 5.10 -6.54
CA PRO A 264 16.96 5.81 -6.10
C PRO A 264 17.02 6.18 -4.59
N LEU A 265 15.90 6.58 -3.97
CA LEU A 265 15.88 6.85 -2.53
C LEU A 265 15.87 5.57 -1.68
N LEU A 266 15.21 4.52 -2.16
CA LEU A 266 15.16 3.20 -1.52
C LEU A 266 16.55 2.57 -1.52
N ASP A 267 17.27 2.64 -2.63
CA ASP A 267 18.64 2.16 -2.78
C ASP A 267 19.59 2.91 -1.84
N ARG A 268 19.46 4.24 -1.76
CA ARG A 268 20.20 5.05 -0.79
C ARG A 268 19.88 4.66 0.65
N SER A 269 18.66 4.23 0.93
CA SER A 269 18.23 3.80 2.26
C SER A 269 18.81 2.43 2.61
N PHE A 270 18.86 1.50 1.66
CA PHE A 270 19.58 0.22 1.78
C PHE A 270 21.08 0.44 2.00
N ALA A 271 21.67 1.32 1.20
CA ALA A 271 23.09 1.65 1.28
C ALA A 271 23.50 2.16 2.66
N LYS A 272 22.63 2.88 3.39
CA LYS A 272 22.91 3.31 4.78
C LYS A 272 23.21 2.17 5.74
N MET A 273 22.79 0.94 5.43
CA MET A 273 23.02 -0.27 6.23
C MET A 273 23.97 -1.26 5.53
N GLY A 274 24.73 -0.81 4.53
CA GLY A 274 25.72 -1.63 3.82
C GLY A 274 25.14 -2.57 2.78
N VAL A 275 23.87 -2.40 2.41
CA VAL A 275 23.21 -3.18 1.35
C VAL A 275 23.36 -2.47 0.01
N GLU A 276 23.86 -3.19 -0.99
CA GLU A 276 23.98 -2.71 -2.37
C GLU A 276 22.84 -3.28 -3.21
N VAL A 277 22.08 -2.41 -3.88
CA VAL A 277 20.97 -2.81 -4.75
C VAL A 277 21.36 -2.55 -6.20
N THR A 278 21.09 -3.53 -7.06
CA THR A 278 21.31 -3.44 -8.51
C THR A 278 20.00 -3.70 -9.25
N HIS A 279 19.84 -3.07 -10.41
CA HIS A 279 18.67 -3.19 -11.27
C HIS A 279 19.11 -3.50 -12.71
N GLU A 280 18.95 -4.76 -13.14
CA GLU A 280 19.44 -5.22 -14.45
C GLU A 280 18.43 -6.20 -15.08
N GLY A 281 18.20 -6.08 -16.39
CA GLY A 281 17.34 -7.02 -17.14
C GLY A 281 15.88 -7.08 -16.65
N GLY A 282 15.38 -6.03 -15.99
CA GLY A 282 14.04 -6.00 -15.38
C GLY A 282 13.93 -6.81 -14.09
N TRP A 283 15.06 -7.05 -13.41
CA TRP A 283 15.17 -7.68 -12.11
C TRP A 283 15.99 -6.79 -11.17
N SER A 284 15.71 -6.89 -9.87
CA SER A 284 16.46 -6.24 -8.81
C SER A 284 17.08 -7.27 -7.88
N ARG A 285 18.25 -6.96 -7.34
CA ARG A 285 18.93 -7.83 -6.38
C ARG A 285 19.64 -6.99 -5.34
N ALA A 286 19.58 -7.44 -4.09
CA ALA A 286 20.30 -6.85 -2.97
C ALA A 286 21.50 -7.74 -2.60
N PHE A 287 22.64 -7.10 -2.34
CA PHE A 287 23.89 -7.74 -1.95
C PHE A 287 24.40 -7.12 -0.65
N VAL A 288 25.01 -7.94 0.21
CA VAL A 288 25.55 -7.52 1.49
C VAL A 288 27.01 -7.99 1.62
N PRO A 289 27.98 -7.28 1.01
CA PRO A 289 29.34 -7.80 0.85
C PRO A 289 30.10 -7.95 2.17
N ASN A 290 29.86 -7.07 3.14
CA ASN A 290 30.61 -6.98 4.40
C ASN A 290 29.72 -7.17 5.64
N GLY A 291 28.61 -7.92 5.49
CA GLY A 291 27.55 -7.98 6.49
C GLY A 291 26.76 -6.67 6.60
N LEU A 292 25.65 -6.72 7.35
CA LEU A 292 24.83 -5.53 7.59
C LEU A 292 25.54 -4.60 8.56
N LYS A 293 25.86 -3.39 8.10
CA LYS A 293 26.59 -2.39 8.90
C LYS A 293 26.09 -1.00 8.58
N VAL A 294 25.73 -0.25 9.63
CA VAL A 294 25.33 1.14 9.49
C VAL A 294 26.54 1.95 9.05
N ARG A 295 26.42 2.63 7.90
CA ARG A 295 27.47 3.51 7.38
C ARG A 295 27.59 4.75 8.26
N GLU A 296 28.81 5.06 8.67
CA GLU A 296 29.12 6.27 9.43
C GLU A 296 28.74 7.51 8.59
N PRO A 297 27.93 8.44 9.10
CA PRO A 297 27.62 9.68 8.41
C PRO A 297 28.85 10.59 8.40
N PHE A 298 29.02 11.39 7.34
CA PHE A 298 30.09 12.40 7.27
C PHE A 298 30.02 13.40 8.42
N THR A 299 28.81 13.77 8.84
CA THR A 299 28.56 14.55 10.05
C THR A 299 28.58 13.63 11.26
N ARG A 300 29.77 13.42 11.84
CA ARG A 300 30.02 12.40 12.88
C ARG A 300 29.20 12.55 14.17
N ASN A 301 28.73 13.76 14.47
CA ASN A 301 27.88 14.05 15.64
C ASN A 301 26.39 13.82 15.39
N MET A 302 26.01 13.25 14.26
CA MET A 302 24.62 12.92 13.91
C MET A 302 24.46 11.41 13.75
N LEU A 303 23.29 10.89 14.12
CA LEU A 303 22.91 9.52 13.78
C LEU A 303 22.58 9.42 12.29
N GLN A 304 22.97 8.30 11.69
CA GLN A 304 22.40 7.89 10.41
C GLN A 304 20.88 7.71 10.58
N LYS A 305 20.08 8.16 9.61
CA LYS A 305 18.62 8.14 9.77
C LYS A 305 17.84 7.81 8.51
N ILE A 306 16.67 7.19 8.68
CA ILE A 306 15.61 7.11 7.66
C ILE A 306 14.39 7.87 8.19
N GLU A 307 13.87 8.77 7.36
CA GLU A 307 12.71 9.59 7.67
C GLU A 307 11.58 9.24 6.72
N ALA A 308 10.53 8.66 7.27
CA ALA A 308 9.31 8.37 6.55
C ALA A 308 8.36 9.56 6.56
N ALA A 309 7.87 9.90 5.36
CA ALA A 309 6.92 10.97 5.09
C ALA A 309 6.21 10.67 3.74
N PRO A 310 5.20 11.45 3.34
CA PRO A 310 4.59 11.31 2.01
C PRO A 310 5.63 11.37 0.89
N TRP A 311 5.37 10.68 -0.22
CA TRP A 311 6.27 10.64 -1.37
C TRP A 311 6.64 12.07 -1.85
N PRO A 312 7.90 12.35 -2.25
CA PRO A 312 9.01 11.42 -2.53
C PRO A 312 9.93 11.12 -1.33
N TYR A 313 9.47 11.28 -0.09
CA TYR A 313 10.20 10.76 1.08
C TYR A 313 10.16 9.23 1.13
N PHE A 314 10.87 8.66 2.10
CA PHE A 314 10.86 7.22 2.32
C PHE A 314 9.43 6.75 2.68
N PRO A 315 8.88 5.73 1.99
CA PRO A 315 7.51 5.28 2.24
C PRO A 315 7.33 4.76 3.67
N VAL A 316 6.33 5.27 4.39
CA VAL A 316 6.07 4.89 5.79
C VAL A 316 5.76 3.40 5.95
N ASP A 317 5.11 2.79 4.96
CA ASP A 317 4.82 1.36 4.92
C ASP A 317 6.08 0.48 4.89
N LEU A 318 7.22 1.02 4.43
CA LEU A 318 8.50 0.31 4.40
C LEU A 318 9.31 0.51 5.68
N LEU A 319 8.94 1.46 6.54
CA LEU A 319 9.72 1.79 7.73
C LEU A 319 9.89 0.60 8.69
N PRO A 320 8.88 -0.23 8.98
CA PRO A 320 9.05 -1.40 9.85
C PRO A 320 10.09 -2.40 9.35
N ILE A 321 10.14 -2.63 8.03
CA ILE A 321 11.10 -3.53 7.40
C ILE A 321 12.53 -2.98 7.59
N PHE A 322 12.71 -1.67 7.44
CA PHE A 322 14.00 -1.04 7.65
C PHE A 322 14.41 -0.97 9.12
N ILE A 323 13.46 -0.88 10.05
CA ILE A 323 13.74 -1.03 11.49
C ILE A 323 14.29 -2.43 11.79
N ALA A 324 13.70 -3.48 11.21
CA ALA A 324 14.21 -4.85 11.36
C ALA A 324 15.62 -5.01 10.78
N LEU A 325 15.93 -4.41 9.62
CA LEU A 325 17.31 -4.34 9.11
C LEU A 325 18.24 -3.61 10.09
N GLY A 326 17.81 -2.47 10.64
CA GLY A 326 18.58 -1.68 11.61
C GLY A 326 18.82 -2.37 12.94
N VAL A 327 17.95 -3.29 13.36
CA VAL A 327 18.16 -4.16 14.52
C VAL A 327 19.30 -5.16 14.26
N ARG A 328 19.41 -5.68 13.04
CA ARG A 328 20.48 -6.62 12.65
C ARG A 328 21.79 -5.93 12.30
N ALA A 329 21.74 -4.74 11.71
CA ALA A 329 22.93 -4.03 11.22
C ALA A 329 23.83 -3.56 12.37
N GLU A 330 25.12 -3.84 12.29
CA GLU A 330 26.13 -3.35 13.24
C GLU A 330 26.16 -1.81 13.23
N GLY A 331 25.88 -1.18 14.38
CA GLY A 331 25.90 0.28 14.52
C GLY A 331 24.59 0.85 15.07
N GLN A 332 24.42 2.16 14.91
CA GLN A 332 23.30 2.92 15.48
C GLN A 332 22.57 3.69 14.39
N MET A 333 21.24 3.59 14.37
CA MET A 333 20.42 4.22 13.34
C MET A 333 19.10 4.72 13.92
N MET A 334 18.68 5.92 13.50
CA MET A 334 17.39 6.50 13.87
C MET A 334 16.35 6.31 12.76
N PHE A 335 15.16 5.90 13.13
CA PHE A 335 14.00 5.81 12.25
C PHE A 335 12.94 6.79 12.73
N TRP A 336 12.47 7.64 11.83
CA TRP A 336 11.50 8.70 12.13
C TRP A 336 10.26 8.55 11.26
N ASN A 337 9.12 8.27 11.87
CA ASN A 337 7.81 8.25 11.24
C ASN A 337 7.10 9.61 11.40
N LYS A 338 6.93 10.37 10.32
CA LYS A 338 6.22 11.66 10.35
C LYS A 338 4.71 11.56 10.04
N VAL A 339 4.20 10.35 9.77
CA VAL A 339 2.84 10.14 9.26
C VAL A 339 1.90 9.59 10.32
N TYR A 340 2.34 8.58 11.08
CA TYR A 340 1.50 7.86 12.05
C TYR A 340 2.19 7.80 13.41
N ASP A 341 1.49 8.24 14.45
CA ASP A 341 1.90 8.22 15.85
C ASP A 341 1.77 6.82 16.49
N GLY A 342 0.80 6.00 16.05
CA GLY A 342 0.60 4.63 16.54
C GLY A 342 1.50 3.55 15.91
N ALA A 343 2.30 3.90 14.90
CA ALA A 343 2.97 2.90 14.05
C ALA A 343 4.28 2.32 14.62
N LEU A 344 4.80 2.87 15.72
CA LEU A 344 6.04 2.41 16.37
C LEU A 344 5.81 1.68 17.71
N GLY A 345 4.56 1.44 18.12
CA GLY A 345 4.21 0.83 19.41
C GLY A 345 4.58 -0.64 19.60
N TRP A 346 5.40 -1.23 18.72
CA TRP A 346 5.78 -2.65 18.71
C TRP A 346 7.26 -2.89 19.07
N THR A 347 7.96 -1.86 19.56
CA THR A 347 9.37 -1.94 20.00
C THR A 347 9.59 -2.91 21.16
N SER A 348 8.56 -3.17 21.97
CA SER A 348 8.57 -4.23 22.99
C SER A 348 8.77 -5.62 22.37
N GLU A 349 8.20 -5.89 21.20
CA GLU A 349 8.32 -7.18 20.51
C GLU A 349 9.72 -7.39 19.95
N LEU A 350 10.38 -6.31 19.49
CA LEU A 350 11.80 -6.35 19.14
C LEU A 350 12.67 -6.78 20.33
N SER A 351 12.34 -6.29 21.53
CA SER A 351 13.10 -6.57 22.75
C SER A 351 13.06 -8.05 23.14
N LYS A 352 11.98 -8.76 22.80
CA LYS A 352 11.87 -10.22 23.04
C LYS A 352 12.89 -11.03 22.23
N PHE A 353 13.28 -10.55 21.04
CA PHE A 353 14.39 -11.12 20.27
C PHE A 353 15.78 -10.75 20.83
N GLY A 354 15.86 -9.97 21.91
CA GLY A 354 17.10 -9.42 22.44
C GLY A 354 17.59 -8.16 21.71
N ALA A 355 16.75 -7.55 20.86
CA ALA A 355 17.11 -6.32 20.17
C ALA A 355 17.22 -5.15 21.16
N HIS A 356 18.17 -4.25 20.91
CA HIS A 356 18.25 -2.99 21.64
C HIS A 356 17.67 -1.87 20.78
N ALA A 357 16.40 -1.54 21.04
CA ALA A 357 15.67 -0.45 20.38
C ALA A 357 15.16 0.53 21.44
N PHE A 358 15.50 1.81 21.30
CA PHE A 358 15.06 2.87 22.18
C PHE A 358 14.04 3.75 21.46
N GLN A 359 12.79 3.71 21.92
CA GLN A 359 11.74 4.59 21.44
C GLN A 359 11.84 5.94 22.17
N SER A 360 12.23 6.99 21.44
CA SER A 360 12.43 8.32 22.03
C SER A 360 11.12 9.07 22.22
N ASP A 361 10.20 8.89 21.28
CA ASP A 361 8.86 9.49 21.26
C ASP A 361 7.95 8.61 20.36
N PRO A 362 6.63 8.89 20.22
CA PRO A 362 5.74 8.09 19.36
C PRO A 362 6.19 7.98 17.89
N HIS A 363 7.02 8.91 17.43
CA HIS A 363 7.46 9.04 16.04
C HIS A 363 8.89 8.58 15.80
N ARG A 364 9.71 8.33 16.84
CA ARG A 364 11.14 8.05 16.68
C ARG A 364 11.60 6.83 17.46
N VAL A 365 12.30 5.94 16.77
CA VAL A 365 13.01 4.80 17.36
C VAL A 365 14.47 4.78 16.93
N ILE A 366 15.37 4.49 17.87
CA ILE A 366 16.80 4.34 17.62
C ILE A 366 17.16 2.87 17.86
N THR A 367 17.76 2.22 16.87
CA THR A 367 18.28 0.85 17.02
C THR A 367 19.78 0.89 17.32
N PHE A 368 20.23 -0.04 18.15
CA PHE A 368 21.64 -0.32 18.44
C PHE A 368 21.91 -1.77 18.04
N GLY A 369 22.15 -1.98 16.74
CA GLY A 369 22.21 -3.31 16.14
C GLY A 369 23.60 -3.96 16.19
N GLY A 370 23.71 -5.15 15.60
CA GLY A 370 24.90 -6.01 15.68
C GLY A 370 25.01 -6.80 17.00
N LYS A 371 23.97 -6.77 17.83
CA LYS A 371 23.89 -7.57 19.06
C LYS A 371 23.44 -9.01 18.78
N LYS A 372 23.79 -9.93 19.68
CA LYS A 372 23.28 -11.31 19.63
C LYS A 372 21.76 -11.28 19.84
N LEU A 373 21.03 -11.78 18.85
CA LEU A 373 19.59 -12.00 18.93
C LEU A 373 19.29 -13.47 19.23
N VAL A 374 18.11 -13.73 19.77
CA VAL A 374 17.61 -15.07 20.09
C VAL A 374 16.21 -15.27 19.52
N PRO A 375 15.81 -16.51 19.17
CA PRO A 375 14.43 -16.79 18.79
C PRO A 375 13.46 -16.39 19.91
N ALA A 376 12.26 -15.97 19.54
CA ALA A 376 11.30 -15.43 20.49
C ALA A 376 9.86 -15.78 20.11
N GLU A 377 8.97 -15.67 21.09
CA GLU A 377 7.54 -15.63 20.87
C GLU A 377 7.07 -14.18 20.93
N VAL A 378 6.43 -13.70 19.87
CA VAL A 378 6.04 -12.29 19.70
C VAL A 378 4.59 -12.18 19.26
N ASP A 379 3.95 -11.06 19.58
CA ASP A 379 2.58 -10.76 19.14
C ASP A 379 2.61 -9.76 17.98
N SER A 380 1.98 -10.12 16.86
CA SER A 380 1.84 -9.20 15.74
C SER A 380 0.68 -8.24 15.98
N PRO A 381 0.92 -6.91 16.06
CA PRO A 381 -0.18 -5.97 15.98
C PRO A 381 -0.89 -6.10 14.64
N TYR A 382 -2.10 -5.55 14.54
CA TYR A 382 -2.91 -5.54 13.31
C TYR A 382 -2.39 -4.53 12.26
N ILE A 383 -1.08 -4.58 12.00
CA ILE A 383 -0.32 -3.74 11.07
C ILE A 383 0.50 -4.67 10.17
N ILE A 384 0.09 -4.79 8.91
CA ILE A 384 0.64 -5.72 7.92
C ILE A 384 2.18 -5.67 7.85
N ARG A 385 2.75 -4.47 7.79
CA ARG A 385 4.19 -4.28 7.60
C ARG A 385 5.00 -4.58 8.87
N VAL A 386 4.38 -4.49 10.05
CA VAL A 386 5.01 -4.92 11.31
C VAL A 386 5.07 -6.44 11.39
N ALA A 387 3.98 -7.13 11.03
CA ALA A 387 3.96 -8.60 10.95
C ALA A 387 5.10 -9.12 10.06
N ILE A 388 5.30 -8.48 8.89
CA ILE A 388 6.40 -8.79 7.96
C ILE A 388 7.76 -8.49 8.59
N ALA A 389 7.92 -7.37 9.32
CA ALA A 389 9.18 -7.04 9.98
C ALA A 389 9.56 -8.06 11.07
N LEU A 390 8.59 -8.53 11.86
CA LEU A 390 8.78 -9.60 12.85
C LEU A 390 9.14 -10.93 12.18
N LEU A 391 8.44 -11.28 11.09
CA LEU A 391 8.76 -12.46 10.27
C LEU A 391 10.18 -12.39 9.69
N MET A 392 10.59 -11.20 9.25
CA MET A 392 11.91 -10.97 8.69
C MET A 392 13.01 -11.14 9.74
N LEU A 393 12.80 -10.64 10.96
CA LEU A 393 13.70 -10.87 12.10
C LEU A 393 13.75 -12.35 12.47
N ALA A 394 12.60 -12.99 12.67
CA ALA A 394 12.49 -14.40 12.99
C ALA A 394 13.21 -15.29 11.97
N SER A 395 13.07 -14.98 10.67
CA SER A 395 13.74 -15.70 9.58
C SER A 395 15.27 -15.55 9.61
N SER A 396 15.79 -14.43 10.13
CA SER A 396 17.23 -14.15 10.22
C SER A 396 17.94 -14.76 11.44
N ILE A 397 17.19 -15.32 12.40
CA ILE A 397 17.70 -15.82 13.67
C ILE A 397 17.58 -17.34 13.71
N GLU A 398 18.70 -18.03 13.96
CA GLU A 398 18.70 -19.49 14.06
C GLU A 398 17.84 -19.99 15.22
N GLY A 399 16.86 -20.84 14.92
CA GLY A 399 15.97 -21.49 15.89
C GLY A 399 14.49 -21.24 15.61
N LYS A 400 13.64 -21.64 16.57
CA LYS A 400 12.18 -21.56 16.45
C LYS A 400 11.66 -20.26 17.07
N SER A 401 10.99 -19.44 16.27
CA SER A 401 10.21 -18.29 16.74
C SER A 401 8.72 -18.51 16.45
N THR A 402 7.86 -17.94 17.28
CA THR A 402 6.40 -17.96 17.07
C THR A 402 5.91 -16.52 16.95
N ILE A 403 5.15 -16.22 15.89
CA ILE A 403 4.49 -14.93 15.70
C ILE A 403 2.99 -15.17 15.86
N TYR A 404 2.47 -14.76 17.00
CA TYR A 404 1.04 -14.80 17.27
C TYR A 404 0.30 -13.78 16.42
N ASN A 405 -0.95 -14.09 16.05
CA ASN A 405 -1.82 -13.21 15.27
C ASN A 405 -1.24 -12.81 13.90
N GLY A 406 -0.56 -13.73 13.20
CA GLY A 406 0.13 -13.48 11.92
C GLY A 406 -0.77 -13.19 10.71
N THR A 407 -2.10 -13.27 10.87
CA THR A 407 -3.10 -13.10 9.80
C THR A 407 -2.97 -11.82 8.96
N PRO A 408 -2.55 -10.64 9.49
CA PRO A 408 -2.36 -9.43 8.69
C PRO A 408 -1.50 -9.62 7.44
N ILE A 409 -0.55 -10.57 7.44
CA ILE A 409 0.31 -10.87 6.28
C ILE A 409 -0.53 -11.28 5.05
N ARG A 410 -1.60 -12.06 5.26
CA ARG A 410 -2.48 -12.53 4.16
C ARG A 410 -3.30 -11.40 3.51
N ARG A 411 -3.42 -10.21 4.13
CA ARG A 411 -4.29 -9.12 3.65
C ARG A 411 -3.68 -8.27 2.53
N ALA A 412 -2.36 -8.15 2.46
CA ALA A 412 -1.69 -7.33 1.43
C ALA A 412 -1.08 -8.15 0.31
N HIS A 413 -0.53 -9.32 0.63
CA HIS A 413 0.30 -10.09 -0.28
C HIS A 413 -0.27 -11.49 -0.43
N PRO A 414 -0.91 -11.81 -1.57
CA PRO A 414 -1.40 -13.16 -1.80
C PRO A 414 -0.21 -14.12 -1.83
N ARG A 415 -0.33 -15.23 -1.09
CA ARG A 415 0.69 -16.30 -1.04
C ARG A 415 2.07 -15.85 -0.54
N PHE A 416 2.15 -14.83 0.32
CA PHE A 416 3.45 -14.30 0.78
C PHE A 416 4.32 -15.33 1.50
N VAL A 417 3.71 -16.16 2.35
CA VAL A 417 4.43 -17.21 3.10
C VAL A 417 4.90 -18.30 2.15
N GLU A 418 4.06 -18.68 1.20
CA GLU A 418 4.36 -19.67 0.16
C GLU A 418 5.49 -19.17 -0.76
N ASN A 419 5.51 -17.88 -1.09
CA ASN A 419 6.60 -17.24 -1.81
C ASN A 419 7.91 -17.33 -0.99
N LEU A 420 7.87 -17.07 0.32
CA LEU A 420 9.05 -17.24 1.19
C LEU A 420 9.52 -18.70 1.28
N VAL A 421 8.60 -19.65 1.40
CA VAL A 421 8.92 -21.08 1.39
C VAL A 421 9.55 -21.48 0.07
N SER A 422 9.08 -20.94 -1.07
CA SER A 422 9.70 -21.17 -2.38
C SER A 422 11.13 -20.64 -2.49
N LEU A 423 11.50 -19.66 -1.65
CA LEU A 423 12.86 -19.12 -1.52
C LEU A 423 13.71 -19.86 -0.47
N GLY A 424 13.19 -20.95 0.12
CA GLY A 424 13.91 -21.78 1.09
C GLY A 424 13.62 -21.48 2.56
N ALA A 425 12.65 -20.62 2.86
CA ALA A 425 12.21 -20.40 4.24
C ALA A 425 11.53 -21.65 4.82
N ASN A 426 11.67 -21.87 6.13
CA ASN A 426 10.94 -22.90 6.86
C ASN A 426 9.92 -22.22 7.79
N ILE A 427 8.70 -22.06 7.27
CA ILE A 427 7.61 -21.33 7.91
C ILE A 427 6.34 -22.16 7.79
N GLU A 428 5.57 -22.26 8.87
CA GLU A 428 4.30 -22.96 8.91
C GLU A 428 3.22 -22.12 9.61
N TRP A 429 1.98 -22.22 9.12
CA TRP A 429 0.81 -21.67 9.79
C TRP A 429 0.29 -22.68 10.82
N VAL A 430 -0.10 -22.21 12.01
CA VAL A 430 -0.67 -23.05 13.08
C VAL A 430 -1.93 -22.42 13.67
N GLY A 431 -2.94 -23.23 13.99
CA GLY A 431 -4.22 -22.80 14.57
C GLY A 431 -5.43 -23.16 13.69
N ALA A 432 -6.65 -22.98 14.22
CA ALA A 432 -7.88 -23.25 13.45
C ALA A 432 -7.99 -22.28 12.25
N ASP A 433 -8.33 -22.82 11.08
CA ASP A 433 -8.30 -22.21 9.73
C ASP A 433 -6.92 -22.06 9.06
N ALA A 434 -5.97 -22.96 9.37
CA ALA A 434 -4.63 -23.02 8.74
C ALA A 434 -4.66 -23.19 7.21
#